data_AF-A0A6I3SXK7-F1
#
_entry.id   AF-A0A6I3SXK7-F1
#
_cell.length_a   1.000
_cell.length_b   1.000
_cell.length_c   1.000
_cell.angle_alpha   90.00
_cell.angle_beta   90.00
_cell.angle_gamma   90.00
#
_symmetry.space_group_name_H-M   'P 1'
#
loop_
_entity.id
_entity.type
_entity.pdbx_description
1 polymer ?
#
loop_
_entity_poly.entity_id
_entity_poly.type
_entity_poly.pdbx_seq_one_letter_code
_entity_poly.pdbx_strand_id
1 'polypeptide(L)'
;MPERLLVDALAEVRPRLGDAHLARLSAPLLIAVSDGYLHAPLRVMFVGKETNGWWGKLQRYYATDGALEALLRRYGDQMRKPRWGGRFLPMLARTARELANGPPEAVAWTNLLRTDWEQGKGFSRNAKGSSAALADLSAAMLCHESRC
;
A
#
# COMPACT_ATOMS: atom_id res chain seq x y z
N MET A 1 8.50 -10.43 -15.29
CA MET A 1 7.53 -9.32 -15.25
C MET A 1 6.95 -9.24 -13.85
N PRO A 2 7.45 -8.35 -13.00
CA PRO A 2 7.05 -8.25 -11.60
C PRO A 2 5.55 -8.00 -11.43
N GLU A 3 4.95 -7.09 -12.19
CA GLU A 3 3.52 -6.77 -12.13
C GLU A 3 2.60 -7.99 -12.31
N ARG A 4 3.03 -9.01 -13.06
CA ARG A 4 2.26 -10.25 -13.27
C ARG A 4 2.07 -11.05 -11.98
N LEU A 5 3.09 -11.11 -11.12
CA LEU A 5 3.00 -11.83 -9.83
C LEU A 5 2.00 -11.15 -8.88
N LEU A 6 1.88 -9.83 -8.96
CA LEU A 6 0.94 -9.05 -8.15
C LEU A 6 -0.51 -9.23 -8.63
N VAL A 7 -0.72 -9.24 -9.95
CA VAL A 7 -2.02 -9.61 -10.54
C VAL A 7 -2.42 -11.01 -10.10
N ASP A 8 -1.52 -11.98 -10.21
CA ASP A 8 -1.78 -13.37 -9.87
C ASP A 8 -2.14 -13.52 -8.38
N ALA A 9 -1.39 -12.87 -7.47
CA ALA A 9 -1.69 -12.90 -6.03
C ALA A 9 -3.07 -12.28 -5.69
N LEU A 10 -3.42 -11.16 -6.34
CA LEU A 10 -4.73 -10.52 -6.15
C LEU A 10 -5.86 -11.37 -6.74
N ALA A 11 -5.63 -12.02 -7.88
CA ALA A 11 -6.58 -12.93 -8.50
C ALA A 11 -6.78 -14.21 -7.68
N GLU A 12 -5.73 -14.77 -7.08
CA GLU A 12 -5.78 -15.98 -6.25
C GLU A 12 -6.59 -15.78 -4.97
N VAL A 13 -6.51 -14.59 -4.39
CA VAL A 13 -7.20 -14.27 -3.12
C VAL A 13 -8.67 -13.94 -3.35
N ARG A 14 -9.04 -13.41 -4.53
CA ARG A 14 -10.43 -12.99 -4.83
C ARG A 14 -11.49 -14.05 -4.50
N PRO A 15 -11.37 -15.33 -4.90
CA PRO A 15 -12.39 -16.35 -4.61
C PRO A 15 -12.54 -16.66 -3.12
N ARG A 16 -11.54 -16.30 -2.28
CA ARG A 16 -11.55 -16.49 -0.83
C ARG A 16 -12.26 -15.34 -0.09
N LEU A 17 -12.73 -14.33 -0.82
CA LEU A 17 -13.37 -13.13 -0.27
C LEU A 17 -14.86 -13.12 -0.63
N GLY A 18 -15.73 -13.22 0.38
CA GLY A 18 -17.18 -13.01 0.19
C GLY A 18 -17.56 -11.54 -0.06
N ASP A 19 -18.79 -11.29 -0.50
CA ASP A 19 -19.29 -9.95 -0.88
C ASP A 19 -19.10 -8.88 0.20
N ALA A 20 -19.29 -9.25 1.47
CA ALA A 20 -19.06 -8.35 2.60
C ALA A 20 -17.62 -7.82 2.66
N HIS A 21 -16.63 -8.65 2.31
CA HIS A 21 -15.24 -8.24 2.21
C HIS A 21 -15.06 -7.26 1.06
N LEU A 22 -15.62 -7.56 -0.12
CA LEU A 22 -15.49 -6.71 -1.30
C LEU A 22 -16.07 -5.31 -1.06
N ALA A 23 -17.20 -5.22 -0.36
CA ALA A 23 -17.87 -3.95 -0.06
C ALA A 23 -17.18 -3.12 1.03
N ARG A 24 -16.57 -3.76 2.03
CA ARG A 24 -16.05 -3.06 3.23
C ARG A 24 -14.55 -2.81 3.21
N LEU A 25 -13.78 -3.70 2.60
CA LEU A 25 -12.33 -3.56 2.55
C LEU A 25 -11.93 -2.43 1.61
N SER A 26 -10.87 -1.71 1.96
CA SER A 26 -10.22 -0.83 1.01
C SER A 26 -9.57 -1.61 -0.13
N ALA A 27 -9.40 -0.94 -1.26
CA ALA A 27 -8.43 -1.36 -2.26
C ALA A 27 -7.03 -1.51 -1.63
N PRO A 28 -6.20 -2.42 -2.17
CA PRO A 28 -4.90 -2.70 -1.61
C PRO A 28 -3.94 -1.50 -1.73
N LEU A 29 -3.14 -1.25 -0.70
CA LEU A 29 -1.96 -0.39 -0.75
C LEU A 29 -0.85 -1.11 -1.50
N LEU A 30 -0.67 -0.71 -2.75
CA LEU A 30 0.41 -1.14 -3.62
C LEU A 30 1.55 -0.13 -3.54
N ILE A 31 2.77 -0.61 -3.30
CA ILE A 31 3.97 0.23 -3.32
C ILE A 31 4.57 0.17 -4.72
N ALA A 32 4.87 1.34 -5.26
CA ALA A 32 5.75 1.46 -6.41
C ALA A 32 7.14 1.87 -5.89
N VAL A 33 8.02 0.88 -5.73
CA VAL A 33 9.40 1.11 -5.29
C VAL A 33 10.12 1.88 -6.39
N SER A 34 10.75 3.00 -6.04
CA SER A 34 11.50 3.82 -7.00
C SER A 34 12.95 3.31 -7.13
N ASP A 35 13.58 3.58 -8.28
CA ASP A 35 15.02 3.33 -8.45
C ASP A 35 15.85 4.07 -7.39
N GLY A 36 15.42 5.28 -7.02
CA GLY A 36 16.03 6.06 -5.95
C GLY A 36 16.02 5.34 -4.60
N TYR A 37 14.97 4.57 -4.30
CA TYR A 37 14.93 3.71 -3.11
C TYR A 37 15.89 2.53 -3.25
N LEU A 38 15.86 1.81 -4.37
CA LEU A 38 16.68 0.60 -4.58
C LEU A 38 18.18 0.89 -4.52
N HIS A 39 18.59 2.07 -5.01
CA HIS A 39 19.99 2.49 -5.07
C HIS A 39 20.41 3.39 -3.90
N ALA A 40 19.53 3.69 -2.95
CA ALA A 40 19.90 4.49 -1.78
C ALA A 40 20.90 3.73 -0.90
N PRO A 41 21.95 4.41 -0.39
CA PRO A 41 22.92 3.79 0.53
C PRO A 41 22.27 3.37 1.86
N LEU A 42 21.21 4.08 2.27
CA LEU A 42 20.32 3.69 3.35
C LEU A 42 18.87 3.74 2.87
N ARG A 43 18.16 2.63 3.05
CA ARG A 43 16.75 2.46 2.69
C ARG A 43 15.89 2.51 3.93
N VAL A 44 14.91 3.41 3.96
CA VAL A 44 14.00 3.55 5.10
C VAL A 44 12.59 3.15 4.68
N MET A 45 11.99 2.19 5.38
CA MET A 45 10.59 1.80 5.18
C MET A 45 9.76 2.22 6.39
N PHE A 46 8.75 3.05 6.17
CA PHE A 46 7.75 3.38 7.19
C PHE A 46 6.58 2.40 7.10
N VAL A 47 6.24 1.77 8.22
CA VAL A 47 5.11 0.84 8.32
C VAL A 47 3.99 1.51 9.13
N GLY A 48 2.95 1.96 8.44
CA GLY A 48 1.73 2.43 9.08
C GLY A 48 0.80 1.28 9.47
N LYS A 49 -0.24 1.60 10.24
CA LYS A 49 -1.24 0.62 10.69
C LYS A 49 -2.44 0.50 9.74
N GLU A 50 -2.83 1.58 9.07
CA GLU A 50 -4.11 1.69 8.36
C GLU A 50 -3.93 2.34 6.98
N THR A 51 -4.69 1.86 5.99
CA THR A 51 -4.66 2.38 4.60
C THR A 51 -5.56 3.61 4.42
N ASN A 52 -6.44 3.86 5.38
CA ASN A 52 -7.43 4.93 5.40
C ASN A 52 -8.25 5.03 4.10
N GLY A 53 -8.70 3.90 3.57
CA GLY A 53 -9.45 3.81 2.33
C GLY A 53 -8.60 4.13 1.10
N TRP A 54 -7.34 3.66 1.07
CA TRP A 54 -6.24 4.02 0.15
C TRP A 54 -6.60 4.31 -1.32
N TRP A 55 -7.67 3.78 -1.89
CA TRP A 55 -8.20 4.19 -3.21
C TRP A 55 -9.72 3.95 -3.35
N GLY A 56 -10.43 3.81 -2.22
CA GLY A 56 -11.80 3.31 -2.18
C GLY A 56 -11.87 1.82 -1.86
N LYS A 57 -12.91 1.13 -2.32
CA LYS A 57 -13.22 -0.25 -1.93
C LYS A 57 -12.63 -1.31 -2.84
N LEU A 58 -12.45 -2.51 -2.30
CA LEU A 58 -11.94 -3.67 -3.03
C LEU A 58 -12.89 -4.09 -4.16
N GLN A 59 -14.20 -3.95 -3.99
CA GLN A 59 -15.17 -4.14 -5.07
C GLN A 59 -14.88 -3.22 -6.27
N ARG A 60 -14.56 -1.94 -6.01
CA ARG A 60 -14.23 -0.98 -7.06
C ARG A 60 -12.94 -1.39 -7.78
N TYR A 61 -11.95 -1.89 -7.05
CA TYR A 61 -10.71 -2.41 -7.62
C TYR A 61 -11.01 -3.51 -8.65
N TYR A 62 -11.77 -4.56 -8.28
CA TYR A 62 -12.07 -5.66 -9.20
C TYR A 62 -13.00 -5.28 -10.36
N ALA A 63 -13.74 -4.18 -10.25
CA ALA A 63 -14.64 -3.70 -11.30
C ALA A 63 -13.99 -2.68 -12.25
N THR A 64 -12.75 -2.25 -11.96
CA THR A 64 -12.06 -1.22 -12.76
C THR A 64 -10.98 -1.85 -13.61
N ASP A 65 -11.06 -1.68 -14.92
CA ASP A 65 -9.97 -2.04 -15.83
C ASP A 65 -8.74 -1.17 -15.56
N GLY A 66 -7.55 -1.79 -15.50
CA GLY A 66 -6.30 -1.08 -15.20
C GLY A 66 -6.18 -0.57 -13.75
N ALA A 67 -6.90 -1.19 -12.81
CA ALA A 67 -6.87 -0.77 -11.40
C ALA A 67 -5.49 -0.91 -10.75
N LEU A 68 -4.70 -1.91 -11.17
CA LEU A 68 -3.34 -2.13 -10.70
C LEU A 68 -2.44 -0.93 -11.02
N GLU A 69 -2.41 -0.53 -12.29
CA GLU A 69 -1.63 0.60 -12.79
C GLU A 69 -2.08 1.91 -12.13
N ALA A 70 -3.39 2.07 -11.92
CA ALA A 70 -3.94 3.22 -11.21
C ALA A 70 -3.49 3.30 -9.75
N LEU A 71 -3.44 2.16 -9.05
CA LEU A 71 -2.97 2.07 -7.66
C LEU A 71 -1.47 2.35 -7.54
N LEU A 72 -0.64 1.74 -8.40
CA LEU A 72 0.81 1.97 -8.43
C LEU A 72 1.12 3.44 -8.75
N ARG A 73 0.44 4.02 -9.76
CA ARG A 73 0.59 5.44 -10.10
C ARG A 73 0.22 6.33 -8.93
N ARG A 74 -0.91 6.05 -8.26
CA ARG A 74 -1.34 6.82 -7.09
C ARG A 74 -0.30 6.82 -5.97
N TYR A 75 0.36 5.69 -5.73
CA TYR A 75 1.45 5.63 -4.76
C TYR A 75 2.57 6.60 -5.14
N GLY A 76 3.07 6.49 -6.38
CA GLY A 76 4.14 7.35 -6.88
C GLY A 76 3.77 8.84 -6.86
N ASP A 77 2.53 9.18 -7.19
CA ASP A 77 2.01 10.55 -7.11
C ASP A 77 1.94 11.03 -5.66
N GLN A 78 1.52 10.17 -4.73
CA GLN A 78 1.42 10.51 -3.31
C GLN A 78 2.79 10.78 -2.70
N MET A 79 3.82 10.03 -3.09
CA MET A 79 5.20 10.23 -2.63
C MET A 79 5.85 11.48 -3.23
N ARG A 80 5.38 11.96 -4.39
CA ARG A 80 5.87 13.18 -5.05
C ARG A 80 5.17 14.47 -4.60
N LYS A 81 4.08 14.39 -3.83
CA LYS A 81 3.34 15.59 -3.41
C LYS A 81 4.17 16.45 -2.45
N PRO A 82 4.38 17.74 -2.76
CA PRO A 82 5.35 18.58 -2.07
C PRO A 82 4.97 18.91 -0.62
N ARG A 83 3.69 18.80 -0.24
CA ARG A 83 3.18 18.89 1.14
C ARG A 83 1.69 18.59 1.14
N TRP A 84 1.24 17.69 2.00
CA TRP A 84 -0.12 17.76 2.55
C TRP A 84 -0.06 18.56 3.85
N GLY A 85 -1.18 19.14 4.31
CA GLY A 85 -1.26 19.80 5.62
C GLY A 85 -1.05 18.88 6.84
N GLY A 86 -0.78 17.60 6.63
CA GLY A 86 -0.54 16.60 7.69
C GLY A 86 0.94 16.38 7.99
N ARG A 87 1.25 15.94 9.22
CA ARG A 87 2.63 15.74 9.72
C ARG A 87 3.38 14.54 9.11
N PHE A 88 2.68 13.65 8.41
CA PHE A 88 3.24 12.39 7.93
C PHE A 88 4.32 12.55 6.84
N LEU A 89 3.98 13.20 5.71
CA LEU A 89 4.96 13.41 4.62
C LEU A 89 6.17 14.28 5.04
N PRO A 90 5.98 15.36 5.84
CA PRO A 90 7.11 16.09 6.43
C PRO A 90 8.02 15.21 7.30
N MET A 91 7.45 14.29 8.10
CA MET A 91 8.23 13.33 8.88
C MET A 91 9.04 12.42 7.96
N LEU A 92 8.43 11.81 6.93
CA LEU A 92 9.15 10.95 5.99
C LEU A 92 10.31 11.68 5.31
N ALA A 93 10.06 12.89 4.79
CA ALA A 93 11.10 13.68 4.12
C ALA A 93 12.21 14.14 5.09
N ARG A 94 11.89 14.33 6.38
CA ARG A 94 12.87 14.62 7.42
C ARG A 94 13.70 13.39 7.74
N THR A 95 13.07 12.23 7.94
CA THR A 95 13.74 10.95 8.19
C THR A 95 14.67 10.56 7.04
N ALA A 96 14.25 10.76 5.78
CA ALA A 96 15.10 10.56 4.60
C ALA A 96 16.41 11.37 4.69
N ARG A 97 16.26 12.66 4.99
CA ARG A 97 17.39 13.59 5.10
C ARG A 97 18.29 13.28 6.28
N GLU A 98 17.70 13.05 7.46
CA GLU A 98 18.46 12.81 8.70
C GLU A 98 19.17 11.46 8.70
N LEU A 99 18.56 10.41 8.17
CA LEU A 99 19.12 9.06 8.24
C LEU A 99 19.99 8.71 7.02
N ALA A 100 19.58 9.12 5.83
CA ALA A 100 20.24 8.68 4.59
C ALA A 100 21.10 9.78 3.95
N ASN A 101 21.09 11.01 4.47
CA ASN A 101 21.49 12.22 3.74
C ASN A 101 20.92 12.22 2.30
N GLY A 102 19.77 11.56 2.15
CA GLY A 102 19.30 11.00 0.90
C GLY A 102 18.10 11.77 0.39
N PRO A 103 17.80 11.64 -0.91
CA PRO A 103 16.65 12.31 -1.48
C PRO A 103 15.36 11.65 -0.94
N PRO A 104 14.19 12.33 -0.92
CA PRO A 104 12.93 11.79 -0.41
C PRO A 104 12.54 10.41 -0.97
N GLU A 105 12.99 10.10 -2.18
CA GLU A 105 12.83 8.85 -2.90
C GLU A 105 13.51 7.66 -2.20
N ALA A 106 14.43 7.88 -1.25
CA ALA A 106 15.05 6.85 -0.42
C ALA A 106 14.10 6.25 0.64
N VAL A 107 12.84 6.71 0.67
CA VAL A 107 11.82 6.27 1.62
C VAL A 107 10.68 5.54 0.91
N ALA A 108 10.34 4.37 1.43
CA ALA A 108 9.12 3.64 1.09
C ALA A 108 8.09 3.77 2.23
N TRP A 109 6.81 3.86 1.89
CA TRP A 109 5.71 3.80 2.82
C TRP A 109 4.87 2.55 2.55
N THR A 110 4.72 1.72 3.58
CA THR A 110 3.83 0.57 3.59
C THR A 110 2.86 0.64 4.76
N ASN A 111 1.90 -0.27 4.77
CA ASN A 111 1.09 -0.56 5.96
C ASN A 111 1.24 -2.04 6.31
N LEU A 112 1.07 -2.34 7.61
CA LEU A 112 1.15 -3.69 8.13
C LEU A 112 0.19 -4.65 7.40
N LEU A 113 -1.04 -4.18 7.15
CA LEU A 113 -2.00 -4.82 6.26
C LEU A 113 -2.21 -3.95 5.04
N ARG A 114 -2.33 -4.58 3.88
CA ARG A 114 -2.49 -3.87 2.60
C ARG A 114 -3.91 -3.38 2.38
N THR A 115 -4.86 -3.78 3.21
CA THR A 115 -6.25 -3.32 3.17
C THR A 115 -6.70 -2.89 4.55
N ASP A 116 -7.60 -1.91 4.65
CA ASP A 116 -8.33 -1.62 5.88
C ASP A 116 -9.79 -2.08 5.79
N TRP A 117 -10.44 -2.19 6.95
CA TRP A 117 -11.86 -2.50 7.04
C TRP A 117 -12.62 -1.26 7.49
N GLU A 118 -13.62 -0.83 6.73
CA GLU A 118 -14.43 0.32 7.11
C GLU A 118 -15.41 0.00 8.25
N GLN A 119 -15.30 0.77 9.33
CA GLN A 119 -16.15 0.67 10.53
C GLN A 119 -16.83 2.01 10.87
N GLY A 120 -17.06 2.89 9.88
CA GLY A 120 -17.61 4.23 10.10
C GLY A 120 -16.58 5.28 10.51
N LYS A 121 -17.03 6.45 10.98
CA LYS A 121 -16.17 7.56 11.44
C LYS A 121 -15.81 7.35 12.92
N GLY A 122 -14.53 7.43 13.26
CA GLY A 122 -14.04 7.46 14.65
C GLY A 122 -13.50 6.14 15.22
N PHE A 123 -13.61 5.02 14.51
CA PHE A 123 -13.04 3.73 14.93
C PHE A 123 -11.77 3.37 14.13
N SER A 124 -10.88 2.59 14.75
CA SER A 124 -9.66 2.07 14.11
C SER A 124 -10.06 1.21 12.90
N ARG A 125 -9.59 1.57 11.71
CA ARG A 125 -9.86 0.85 10.46
C ARG A 125 -8.86 -0.29 10.34
N ASN A 126 -9.13 -1.39 11.05
CA ASN A 126 -8.26 -2.55 11.09
C ASN A 126 -8.89 -3.74 10.39
N ALA A 127 -8.19 -4.30 9.38
CA ALA A 127 -8.58 -5.55 8.75
C ALA A 127 -8.06 -6.81 9.50
N LYS A 128 -7.30 -6.63 10.59
CA LYS A 128 -6.81 -7.75 11.41
C LYS A 128 -8.01 -8.49 12.02
N GLY A 129 -8.12 -9.78 11.69
CA GLY A 129 -9.22 -10.64 12.15
C GLY A 129 -10.43 -10.68 11.22
N SER A 130 -10.43 -9.94 10.08
CA SER A 130 -11.52 -10.05 9.11
C SER A 130 -11.38 -11.28 8.21
N SER A 131 -10.15 -11.73 7.87
CA SER A 131 -9.90 -13.02 7.22
C SER A 131 -8.40 -13.36 7.20
N ALA A 132 -8.06 -14.65 7.31
CA ALA A 132 -6.69 -15.14 7.13
C ALA A 132 -6.15 -14.87 5.71
N ALA A 133 -7.02 -14.96 4.69
CA ALA A 133 -6.65 -14.73 3.29
C ALA A 133 -6.08 -13.32 3.02
N LEU A 134 -6.44 -12.34 3.85
CA LEU A 134 -5.93 -10.96 3.73
C LEU A 134 -4.55 -10.78 4.34
N ALA A 135 -4.24 -11.53 5.41
CA ALA A 135 -2.90 -11.58 5.96
C ALA A 135 -1.94 -12.23 4.96
N ASP A 136 -2.36 -13.35 4.36
CA ASP A 136 -1.61 -14.05 3.31
C ASP A 136 -1.41 -13.17 2.08
N LEU A 137 -2.47 -12.47 1.63
CA LEU A 137 -2.37 -11.50 0.54
C LEU A 137 -1.34 -10.41 0.87
N SER A 138 -1.44 -9.82 2.07
CA SER A 138 -0.54 -8.74 2.48
C SER A 138 0.92 -9.20 2.55
N ALA A 139 1.16 -10.44 2.99
CA ALA A 139 2.47 -11.07 2.99
C ALA A 139 2.98 -11.34 1.57
N ALA A 140 2.16 -11.91 0.70
CA ALA A 140 2.51 -12.18 -0.70
C ALA A 140 2.90 -10.89 -1.44
N MET A 141 2.13 -9.82 -1.25
CA MET A 141 2.40 -8.50 -1.84
C MET A 141 3.70 -7.89 -1.30
N LEU A 142 3.96 -7.98 0.01
CA LEU A 142 5.23 -7.53 0.57
C LEU A 142 6.41 -8.32 0.00
N CYS A 143 6.29 -9.65 -0.07
CA CYS A 143 7.32 -10.50 -0.67
C CYS A 143 7.58 -10.16 -2.14
N HIS A 144 6.54 -9.79 -2.89
CA HIS A 144 6.66 -9.33 -4.27
C HIS A 144 7.47 -8.03 -4.38
N GLU A 145 7.09 -7.01 -3.61
CA GLU A 145 7.76 -5.70 -3.59
C GLU A 145 9.22 -5.78 -3.12
N SER A 146 9.57 -6.79 -2.33
CA SER A 146 10.93 -7.01 -1.81
C SER A 146 11.88 -7.71 -2.82
N ARG A 147 11.33 -8.28 -3.90
CA ARG A 147 12.06 -9.06 -4.91
C ARG A 147 12.24 -8.32 -6.23
N CYS A 148 11.69 -7.12 -6.33
CA CYS A 148 11.85 -6.20 -7.45
C CYS A 148 12.95 -5.19 -7.11
#